data_AF-A0A0R3PZ81-F1
#
_entry.id   AF-A0A0R3PZ81-F1
#
_cell.length_a   1.000
_cell.length_b   1.000
_cell.length_c   1.000
_cell.angle_alpha   90.00
_cell.angle_beta   90.00
_cell.angle_gamma   90.00
#
_symmetry.space_group_name_H-M   'P 1'
#
loop_
_entity.id
_entity.type
_entity.pdbx_description
1 polymer ?
#
loop_
_entity_poly.entity_id
_entity_poly.type
_entity_poly.pdbx_seq_one_letter_code
_entity_poly.pdbx_strand_id
1 'polypeptide(L)'
;MIGVFLSLLLVNGVFSFSCKDQHNQNVDWFIAYKMPMEEDDSIPGIGKGVGWYYLDANHDEALNASYSTLDDKNQVNLFHKEFF
;
A
#
# COMPACT_ATOMS: atom_id res chain seq x y z
N MET A 1 10.13 47.55 -2.53
CA MET A 1 10.99 46.40 -2.17
C MET A 1 10.30 45.47 -1.14
N ILE A 2 9.01 45.15 -1.37
CA ILE A 2 8.16 44.34 -0.45
C ILE A 2 7.53 43.15 -1.19
N GLY A 3 7.24 43.28 -2.49
CA GLY A 3 6.65 42.18 -3.29
C GLY A 3 7.55 40.96 -3.50
N VAL A 4 8.88 41.10 -3.37
CA VAL A 4 9.83 39.98 -3.56
C VAL A 4 9.83 39.04 -2.35
N PHE A 5 9.60 39.54 -1.13
CA PHE A 5 9.58 38.72 0.08
C PHE A 5 8.32 37.84 0.19
N LEU A 6 7.19 38.30 -0.36
CA LEU A 6 5.92 37.57 -0.31
C LEU A 6 5.91 36.35 -1.25
N SER A 7 6.76 36.35 -2.29
CA SER A 7 6.83 35.27 -3.27
C SER A 7 7.61 34.04 -2.79
N LEU A 8 8.39 34.16 -1.71
CA LEU A 8 9.22 33.07 -1.16
C LEU A 8 8.48 32.15 -0.18
N LEU A 9 7.27 32.52 0.27
CA LEU A 9 6.50 31.76 1.26
C LEU A 9 5.60 30.67 0.66
N LEU A 10 5.51 30.56 -0.67
CA LEU A 10 4.57 29.67 -1.37
C LEU A 10 5.14 28.30 -1.76
N VAL A 11 6.39 27.99 -1.41
CA VAL A 11 7.05 26.71 -1.74
C VAL A 11 7.39 25.93 -0.47
N ASN A 12 6.35 25.55 0.28
CA ASN A 12 6.45 24.45 1.25
C ASN A 12 5.46 23.36 0.86
N GLY A 13 5.68 22.75 -0.30
CA GLY A 13 5.07 21.47 -0.62
C GLY A 13 5.78 20.39 0.18
N VAL A 14 5.40 20.20 1.44
CA VAL A 14 5.85 19.03 2.20
C VAL A 14 5.10 17.84 1.59
N PHE A 15 5.78 17.07 0.75
CA PHE A 15 5.26 15.79 0.27
C PHE A 15 5.17 14.85 1.47
N SER A 16 4.00 14.80 2.12
CA SER A 16 3.72 13.80 3.13
C SER A 16 3.50 12.46 2.43
N PHE A 17 4.48 11.58 2.52
CA PHE A 17 4.34 10.19 2.12
C PHE A 17 3.73 9.43 3.31
N SER A 18 2.66 8.70 3.04
CA SER A 18 2.02 7.82 4.01
C SER A 18 1.72 6.50 3.32
N CYS A 19 1.99 5.40 4.03
CA CYS A 19 1.55 4.09 3.61
C CYS A 19 0.03 4.05 3.60
N LYS A 20 -0.53 3.34 2.63
CA LYS A 20 -1.97 3.15 2.51
C LYS A 20 -2.31 1.71 2.82
N ASP A 21 -3.40 1.48 3.51
CA ASP A 21 -3.95 0.14 3.62
C ASP A 21 -4.70 -0.29 2.35
N GLN A 22 -5.21 -1.51 2.36
CA GLN A 22 -5.99 -2.05 1.25
C GLN A 22 -7.29 -1.26 0.95
N HIS A 23 -7.72 -0.42 1.89
CA HIS A 23 -8.89 0.47 1.81
C HIS A 23 -8.51 1.94 1.57
N ASN A 24 -7.25 2.22 1.20
CA ASN A 24 -6.70 3.55 0.94
C ASN A 24 -6.70 4.51 2.16
N GLN A 25 -6.72 3.95 3.37
CA GLN A 25 -6.56 4.70 4.62
C GLN A 25 -5.08 4.83 4.98
N ASN A 26 -4.70 5.91 5.66
CA ASN A 26 -3.31 6.08 6.10
C ASN A 26 -3.00 5.08 7.21
N VAL A 27 -1.87 4.39 7.08
CA VAL A 27 -1.30 3.52 8.11
C VAL A 27 0.18 3.86 8.31
N ASP A 28 0.69 3.63 9.51
CA ASP A 28 2.11 3.86 9.82
C ASP A 28 3.00 2.80 9.15
N TRP A 29 2.52 1.57 9.09
CA TRP A 29 3.21 0.45 8.46
C TRP A 29 2.21 -0.61 8.00
N PHE A 30 2.64 -1.41 7.02
CA PHE A 30 1.98 -2.66 6.64
C PHE A 30 3.03 -3.71 6.26
N ILE A 31 2.63 -4.96 6.29
CA ILE A 31 3.41 -6.11 5.83
C ILE A 31 2.58 -6.86 4.80
N ALA A 32 3.25 -7.28 3.73
CA ALA A 32 2.67 -8.11 2.69
C ALA A 32 3.54 -9.35 2.47
N TYR A 33 2.92 -10.51 2.35
CA TYR A 33 3.62 -11.75 2.04
C TYR A 33 2.95 -12.46 0.86
N LYS A 34 3.67 -12.54 -0.26
CA LYS A 34 3.19 -13.23 -1.47
C LYS A 34 3.02 -14.72 -1.22
N MET A 35 1.86 -15.27 -1.57
CA MET A 35 1.60 -16.71 -1.49
C MET A 35 2.19 -17.45 -2.71
N PRO A 36 2.56 -18.74 -2.54
CA PRO A 36 2.86 -19.60 -3.68
C PRO A 36 1.62 -19.82 -4.55
N MET A 37 1.85 -20.36 -5.74
CA MET A 37 0.75 -20.83 -6.59
C MET A 37 0.30 -22.20 -6.09
N GLU A 38 -0.97 -22.33 -5.71
CA GLU A 38 -1.57 -23.58 -5.23
C GLU A 38 -2.84 -23.89 -6.03
N GLU A 39 -3.15 -25.17 -6.23
CA GLU A 39 -4.42 -25.61 -6.82
C GLU A 39 -5.56 -25.47 -5.79
N ASP A 40 -5.89 -24.23 -5.46
CA ASP A 40 -6.94 -23.83 -4.52
C ASP A 40 -7.64 -22.56 -5.04
N ASP A 41 -8.92 -22.41 -4.69
CA ASP A 41 -9.76 -21.27 -5.02
C ASP A 41 -10.28 -20.54 -3.76
N SER A 42 -9.89 -20.97 -2.56
CA SER A 42 -10.35 -20.37 -1.29
C SER A 42 -9.82 -18.95 -1.05
N ILE A 43 -8.68 -18.61 -1.66
CA ILE A 43 -8.02 -17.31 -1.54
C ILE A 43 -7.94 -16.65 -2.92
N PRO A 44 -8.36 -15.37 -3.06
CA PRO A 44 -8.28 -14.65 -4.32
C PRO A 44 -6.86 -14.70 -4.93
N GLY A 45 -6.77 -15.22 -6.15
CA GLY A 45 -5.53 -15.20 -6.93
C GLY A 45 -4.45 -16.21 -6.52
N ILE A 46 -4.72 -17.12 -5.57
CA ILE A 46 -3.74 -18.14 -5.15
C ILE A 46 -3.38 -19.08 -6.31
N GLY A 47 -4.35 -19.55 -7.10
CA GLY A 47 -4.11 -20.37 -8.30
C GLY A 47 -3.34 -19.68 -9.43
N LYS A 48 -3.10 -18.37 -9.33
CA LYS A 48 -2.27 -17.59 -10.26
C LYS A 48 -0.96 -17.10 -9.64
N GLY A 49 -0.70 -17.42 -8.37
CA GLY A 49 0.47 -16.94 -7.62
C GLY A 49 0.46 -15.43 -7.38
N VAL A 50 -0.73 -14.81 -7.33
CA VAL A 50 -0.93 -13.38 -7.05
C VAL A 50 -1.75 -13.14 -5.77
N GLY A 51 -2.09 -14.21 -5.03
CA GLY A 51 -2.62 -14.13 -3.68
C GLY A 51 -1.54 -13.72 -2.67
N TRP A 52 -1.95 -13.11 -1.56
CA TRP A 52 -1.02 -12.57 -0.57
C TRP A 52 -1.67 -12.41 0.81
N TYR A 53 -0.85 -12.53 1.86
CA TYR A 53 -1.23 -12.18 3.22
C TYR A 53 -0.92 -10.70 3.50
N TYR A 54 -1.72 -10.11 4.38
CA TYR A 54 -1.61 -8.71 4.79
C TYR A 54 -1.73 -8.55 6.31
N LEU A 55 -0.99 -7.57 6.84
CA LEU A 55 -1.05 -7.09 8.22
C LEU A 55 -0.74 -5.59 8.22
N ASP A 56 -1.38 -4.81 9.09
CA ASP A 56 -1.11 -3.37 9.22
C ASP A 56 -1.13 -2.90 10.67
N ALA A 57 -0.69 -1.66 10.88
CA ALA A 57 -0.59 -1.00 12.19
C ALA A 57 -1.91 -0.88 12.98
N ASN A 58 -3.06 -1.05 12.32
CA ASN A 58 -4.37 -0.90 12.94
C ASN A 58 -5.04 -2.25 13.22
N HIS A 59 -4.50 -3.37 12.71
CA HIS A 59 -5.09 -4.71 12.79
C HIS A 59 -4.04 -5.75 13.21
N ASP A 60 -3.55 -5.67 14.45
CA ASP A 60 -2.43 -6.48 14.98
C ASP A 60 -2.75 -7.97 15.27
N GLU A 61 -3.91 -8.48 14.87
CA GLU A 61 -4.41 -9.77 15.38
C GLU A 61 -3.83 -11.00 14.65
N ALA A 62 -3.49 -10.90 13.35
CA ALA A 62 -2.74 -11.91 12.58
C ALA A 62 -2.54 -11.47 11.12
N LEU A 63 -1.59 -12.09 10.42
CA LEU A 63 -1.53 -12.06 8.94
C LEU A 63 -2.81 -12.71 8.39
N ASN A 64 -3.62 -11.94 7.66
CA ASN A 64 -4.86 -12.41 7.05
C ASN A 64 -4.75 -12.43 5.53
N ALA A 65 -5.44 -13.37 4.88
CA ALA A 65 -5.50 -13.38 3.43
C ALA A 65 -6.16 -12.09 2.93
N SER A 66 -5.52 -11.42 1.97
CA SER A 66 -6.09 -10.24 1.33
C SER A 66 -7.35 -10.62 0.55
N TYR A 67 -8.34 -9.72 0.52
CA TYR A 67 -9.51 -9.84 -0.36
C TYR A 67 -9.21 -9.44 -1.82
N SER A 68 -8.01 -8.94 -2.09
CA SER A 68 -7.56 -8.43 -3.39
C SER A 68 -6.33 -9.19 -3.87
N THR A 69 -5.97 -9.02 -5.14
CA THR A 69 -4.79 -9.68 -5.73
C THR A 69 -3.66 -8.70 -5.98
N LEU A 70 -2.42 -9.18 -6.00
CA LEU A 70 -1.23 -8.35 -6.22
C LEU A 70 -1.19 -7.68 -7.60
N ASP A 71 -1.93 -8.21 -8.58
CA ASP A 71 -2.06 -7.67 -9.93
C ASP A 71 -3.22 -6.65 -10.07
N ASP A 72 -3.97 -6.37 -8.98
CA ASP A 72 -4.97 -5.31 -8.97
C ASP A 72 -4.28 -3.93 -9.02
N LYS A 73 -4.55 -3.18 -10.08
CA LYS A 73 -3.98 -1.84 -10.31
C LYS A 73 -4.28 -0.85 -9.17
N ASN A 74 -5.37 -1.06 -8.43
CA ASN A 74 -5.70 -0.23 -7.28
C ASN A 74 -4.76 -0.49 -6.09
N GLN A 75 -4.25 -1.72 -5.98
CA GLN A 75 -3.31 -2.17 -4.95
C GLN A 75 -1.85 -2.03 -5.39
N VAL A 76 -1.57 -2.02 -6.69
CA VAL A 76 -0.23 -1.86 -7.27
C VAL A 76 0.44 -0.53 -6.86
N ASN A 77 -0.33 0.50 -6.53
CA ASN A 77 0.19 1.74 -5.92
C ASN A 77 0.77 1.54 -4.51
N LEU A 78 0.40 0.47 -3.79
CA LEU A 78 0.97 0.10 -2.49
C LEU A 78 2.39 -0.46 -2.63
N PHE A 79 2.65 -1.24 -3.68
CA PHE A 79 3.91 -1.97 -3.84
C PHE A 79 4.94 -1.24 -4.71
N HIS A 80 4.50 -0.32 -5.58
CA HIS A 80 5.38 0.33 -6.55
C HIS A 80 6.47 1.22 -5.95
N LYS A 81 6.41 1.54 -4.65
CA LYS A 81 7.34 2.49 -4.03
C LYS A 81 8.38 1.86 -3.10
N GLU A 82 8.26 0.57 -2.77
CA GLU A 82 9.19 -0.08 -1.83
C GLU A 82 9.78 -1.42 -2.30
N PHE A 83 9.39 -1.98 -3.45
CA PHE A 83 9.90 -3.28 -3.91
C PHE A 83 10.68 -3.29 -5.23
N PHE A 84 10.95 -2.13 -5.83
CA PHE A 84 11.88 -1.98 -6.98
C PHE A 84 12.77 -0.75 -6.85
#